data_AF-A0A9X2QKH4-F1
#
_entry.id   AF-A0A9X2QKH4-F1
#
_cell.length_a   1.000
_cell.length_b   1.000
_cell.length_c   1.000
_cell.angle_alpha   90.00
_cell.angle_beta   90.00
_cell.angle_gamma   90.00
#
_symmetry.space_group_name_H-M   'P 1'
#
loop_
_entity.id
_entity.type
_entity.pdbx_description
1 polymer ?
#
loop_
_entity_poly.entity_id
_entity_poly.type
_entity_poly.pdbx_seq_one_letter_code
_entity_poly.pdbx_strand_id
1 'polypeptide(L)' 'MKVEQFWNKAFLAALTRLPADEAKAEADKATELCIGHWQSQSRNWAPEYLVAWKDQKLSLVPNTNKNDPW' A
#
# COMPACT_ATOMS: atom_id res chain seq x y z
N MET A 1 -0.34 -4.95 11.50
CA MET A 1 -0.03 -6.11 12.37
C MET A 1 1.47 -6.16 12.58
N LYS A 2 1.96 -6.51 13.78
CA LYS A 2 3.41 -6.72 13.99
C LYS A 2 3.80 -8.08 13.37
N VAL A 3 4.96 -8.13 12.71
CA VAL A 3 5.47 -9.35 12.04
C VAL A 3 5.54 -10.53 13.01
N GLU A 4 6.02 -10.29 14.24
CA GLU A 4 6.11 -11.29 15.31
C GLU A 4 4.74 -11.93 15.66
N GLN A 5 3.69 -11.13 15.74
CA GLN A 5 2.34 -11.63 16.07
C GLN A 5 1.78 -12.52 14.96
N PHE A 6 2.11 -12.21 13.71
CA PHE A 6 1.72 -13.04 12.57
C PHE A 6 2.48 -14.36 12.59
N TRP A 7 3.80 -14.29 12.75
CA TRP A 7 4.67 -15.46 12.78
C TRP A 7 4.25 -16.42 13.89
N ASN A 8 3.99 -15.93 15.10
CA ASN A 8 3.51 -16.75 16.21
C ASN A 8 2.20 -17.49 15.89
N LYS A 9 1.25 -16.81 15.21
CA LYS A 9 -0.01 -17.44 14.81
C LYS A 9 0.19 -18.48 13.70
N ALA A 10 1.03 -18.17 12.71
CA ALA A 10 1.37 -19.10 11.64
C ALA A 10 2.06 -20.35 12.19
N PHE A 11 3.00 -20.18 13.14
CA PHE A 11 3.69 -21.26 13.80
C PHE A 11 2.75 -22.15 14.62
N LEU A 12 1.87 -21.55 15.44
CA LEU A 12 0.88 -22.30 16.19
C LEU A 12 -0.09 -23.08 15.28
N ALA A 13 -0.48 -22.51 14.14
CA ALA A 13 -1.31 -23.21 13.16
C ALA A 13 -0.56 -24.34 12.44
N ALA A 14 0.74 -24.18 12.18
CA ALA A 14 1.56 -25.24 11.58
C ALA A 14 1.81 -26.41 12.55
N LEU A 15 1.96 -26.12 13.85
CA LEU A 15 2.14 -27.13 14.90
C LEU A 15 0.95 -28.09 15.06
N THR A 16 -0.24 -27.75 14.57
CA THR A 16 -1.38 -28.68 14.61
C THR A 16 -1.23 -29.85 13.64
N ARG A 17 -0.27 -29.79 12.70
CA ARG A 17 -0.10 -30.79 11.64
C ARG A 17 1.33 -31.23 11.36
N LEU A 18 2.34 -30.44 11.74
CA LEU A 18 3.75 -30.70 11.45
C LEU A 18 4.60 -30.73 12.74
N PRO A 19 5.73 -31.45 12.74
CA PRO A 19 6.72 -31.35 13.81
C PRO A 19 7.33 -29.95 13.88
N ALA A 20 7.90 -29.59 15.03
CA ALA A 20 8.34 -28.23 15.33
C ALA A 20 9.33 -27.64 14.30
N ASP A 21 10.28 -28.44 13.82
CA ASP A 21 11.28 -27.97 12.84
C ASP A 21 10.65 -27.63 11.48
N GLU A 22 9.70 -28.45 11.03
CA GLU A 22 8.97 -28.20 9.77
C GLU A 22 7.95 -27.07 9.90
N ALA A 23 7.27 -27.01 11.06
CA ALA A 23 6.34 -25.93 11.38
C ALA A 23 7.01 -24.56 11.39
N LYS A 24 8.26 -24.49 11.86
CA LYS A 24 9.08 -23.28 11.81
C LYS A 24 9.34 -22.85 10.37
N ALA A 25 9.83 -23.77 9.53
CA ALA A 25 10.13 -23.48 8.12
C ALA A 25 8.88 -23.01 7.36
N GLU A 26 7.72 -23.58 7.67
CA GLU A 26 6.46 -23.17 7.08
C GLU A 26 5.99 -21.78 7.55
N ALA A 27 6.13 -21.47 8.85
CA ALA A 27 5.80 -20.16 9.40
C ALA A 27 6.71 -19.05 8.85
N ASP A 28 8.02 -19.34 8.68
CA ASP A 28 8.99 -18.45 8.04
C ASP A 28 8.56 -18.12 6.61
N LYS A 29 8.27 -19.16 5.81
CA LYS A 29 7.80 -19.00 4.43
C LYS A 29 6.48 -18.24 4.31
N ALA A 30 5.52 -18.53 5.20
CA ALA A 30 4.25 -17.81 5.25
C ALA A 30 4.45 -16.32 5.56
N THR A 31 5.40 -16.00 6.42
CA THR A 31 5.74 -14.62 6.82
C THR A 31 6.37 -13.85 5.67
N GLU A 32 7.32 -14.46 4.95
CA GLU A 32 7.92 -13.87 3.75
C GLU A 32 6.87 -13.56 2.68
N LEU A 33 5.97 -14.51 2.39
CA LEU A 33 4.88 -14.32 1.43
C LEU A 33 3.94 -13.19 1.84
N CYS A 34 3.61 -13.10 3.13
CA CYS A 34 2.73 -12.04 3.65
C CYS A 34 3.39 -10.65 3.52
N ILE A 35 4.68 -10.55 3.85
CA ILE A 35 5.46 -9.31 3.68
C ILE A 35 5.50 -8.91 2.19
N GLY A 36 5.81 -9.84 1.30
CA GLY A 36 5.84 -9.59 -0.14
C GLY A 36 4.49 -9.13 -0.68
N HIS A 37 3.40 -9.76 -0.23
CA HIS A 37 2.05 -9.35 -0.59
C HIS A 37 1.73 -7.91 -0.14
N TRP A 38 2.05 -7.55 1.12
CA TRP A 38 1.84 -6.18 1.60
C TRP A 38 2.71 -5.15 0.90
N GLN A 39 3.97 -5.47 0.61
CA GLN A 39 4.86 -4.57 -0.12
C GLN A 39 4.36 -4.32 -1.54
N SER A 40 3.89 -5.37 -2.22
CA SER A 40 3.26 -5.26 -3.54
C SER A 40 2.00 -4.40 -3.49
N GLN A 41 1.13 -4.68 -2.51
CA GLN A 41 -0.16 -4.00 -2.36
C GLN A 41 -0.05 -2.56 -1.85
N SER A 42 1.03 -2.22 -1.13
CA SER A 42 1.33 -0.85 -0.69
C SER A 42 1.34 0.15 -1.85
N ARG A 43 1.79 -0.29 -3.04
CA ARG A 43 1.80 0.54 -4.25
C ARG A 43 0.42 0.71 -4.89
N ASN A 44 -0.50 -0.21 -4.64
CA ASN A 44 -1.86 -0.21 -5.21
C ASN A 44 -2.86 0.61 -4.38
N TRP A 45 -2.53 0.91 -3.12
CA TRP A 45 -3.39 1.68 -2.22
C TRP A 45 -3.12 3.18 -2.21
N ALA A 46 -2.09 3.64 -2.92
CA ALA A 46 -1.95 5.06 -3.20
C ALA A 46 -2.95 5.43 -4.30
N PRO A 47 -3.93 6.34 -4.06
CA PRO A 47 -4.66 6.92 -5.17
C PRO A 47 -3.65 7.55 -6.14
N GLU A 48 -3.74 7.22 -7.44
CA GLU A 48 -2.93 7.83 -8.51
C GLU A 48 -3.13 9.36 -8.63
N TYR A 49 -3.97 9.96 -7.79
CA TYR A 49 -4.30 11.37 -7.80
C TYR A 49 -3.95 12.04 -6.48
N LEU A 50 -2.78 12.66 -6.44
CA LEU A 50 -2.68 14.01 -5.90
C LEU A 50 -1.84 14.78 -6.91
N VAL A 51 -2.52 15.31 -7.94
CA VAL A 51 -1.99 16.48 -8.62
C VAL A 51 -1.73 17.48 -7.49
N ALA A 52 -0.46 17.64 -7.11
CA ALA A 52 -0.08 18.69 -6.19
C ALA A 52 -0.68 19.97 -6.78
N TRP A 53 -1.27 20.81 -5.94
CA TRP A 53 -1.99 22.05 -6.29
C TRP A 53 -1.17 23.09 -7.09
N LYS A 54 -0.02 22.69 -7.65
CA LYS A 54 0.96 23.43 -8.40
C LYS A 54 0.63 23.58 -9.89
N ASP A 55 -0.09 22.63 -10.50
CA ASP A 55 -0.31 22.61 -11.96
C ASP A 55 -1.66 23.20 -12.42
N GLN A 56 -2.41 23.85 -11.53
CA GLN A 56 -3.56 24.63 -11.96
C GLN A 56 -3.09 25.90 -12.69
N LYS A 57 -3.29 25.96 -14.01
CA LYS A 57 -3.14 27.21 -14.78
C LYS A 57 -4.21 28.22 -14.33
N LEU A 58 -3.91 28.98 -13.28
CA LEU A 58 -4.73 30.10 -12.79
C LEU A 58 -4.82 31.27 -13.78
N SER A 59 -4.07 31.22 -14.89
CA SER A 59 -3.99 32.30 -15.88
C SER A 59 -5.13 32.33 -16.90
N LEU A 60 -6.06 31.37 -16.86
CA LEU A 60 -7.28 31.41 -17.67
C LEU A 60 -8.35 32.23 -16.95
N VAL A 61 -8.15 33.56 -16.92
CA VAL A 61 -9.25 34.50 -16.67
C VAL A 61 -10.16 34.44 -17.91
N PRO A 62 -11.45 34.10 -17.78
CA PRO A 62 -12.37 34.16 -18.92
C PRO A 62 -12.42 35.59 -19.45
N ASN A 63 -11.96 35.73 -20.69
CA ASN A 63 -11.99 36.90 -21.57
C ASN A 63 -12.94 38.02 -21.10
N THR A 64 -12.40 39.06 -20.48
CA THR A 64 -13.14 40.31 -20.25
C THR A 64 -13.56 40.84 -21.62
N ASN A 65 -14.87 41.03 -21.81
CA ASN A 65 -15.43 41.51 -23.07
C ASN A 65 -14.69 42.76 -23.55
N LYS A 66 -14.27 42.74 -24.82
CA LYS A 66 -13.51 43.79 -25.54
C LYS A 66 -14.24 45.14 -25.73
N ASN A 67 -15.29 45.43 -24.96
CA ASN A 67 -16.14 46.61 -25.13
C ASN A 67 -16.16 47.55 -23.91
N ASP A 68 -15.22 47.41 -22.96
CA ASP A 68 -15.05 48.42 -21.92
C ASP A 68 -14.26 49.62 -22.49
N PRO A 69 -14.75 50.87 -22.36
CA PRO A 69 -14.21 52.02 -23.10
C PRO A 69 -12.96 52.57 -22.42
N TRP A 70 -11.78 52.10 -22.84
CA TRP A 70 -10.53 52.88 -22.92
C TRP A 70 -9.68 52.38 -24.09
#